data_AF-A0A9E4PJ61-F1
#
_entry.id   AF-A0A9E4PJ61-F1
#
_cell.length_a   1.000
_cell.length_b   1.000
_cell.length_c   1.000
_cell.angle_alpha   90.00
_cell.angle_beta   90.00
_cell.angle_gamma   90.00
#
_symmetry.space_group_name_H-M   'P 1'
#
loop_
_entity.id
_entity.type
_entity.pdbx_description
1 polymer ?
#
loop_
_entity_poly.entity_id
_entity_poly.type
_entity_poly.pdbx_seq_one_letter_code
_entity_poly.pdbx_strand_id
1 'polypeptide(L)' 'MSVSAVKPDVDEVVAAIKEDGFALVERLIDADRAAEIRQELSNVLEKTLEGRNDFEGFSTRRIYALFAKTRAFD' A
#
# COMPACT_ATOMS: atom_id res chain seq x y z
N MET A 1 -2.10 -4.39 22.22
CA MET A 1 -0.97 -3.45 22.01
C MET A 1 -1.56 -2.25 21.27
N SER A 2 -1.52 -1.05 21.86
CA SER A 2 -2.02 0.15 21.20
C SER A 2 -0.90 0.71 20.34
N VAL A 3 -1.10 0.77 19.04
CA VAL A 3 -0.16 1.43 18.12
C VAL A 3 -0.48 2.91 18.11
N SER A 4 0.52 3.76 18.36
CA SER A 4 0.38 5.21 18.25
C SER A 4 0.91 5.67 16.90
N ALA A 5 0.22 6.62 16.26
CA ALA A 5 0.71 7.22 15.04
C ALA A 5 1.89 8.15 15.34
N VAL A 6 2.86 8.19 14.42
CA VAL A 6 3.98 9.15 14.44
C VAL A 6 3.70 10.30 13.48
N LYS A 7 4.36 11.45 13.67
CA LYS A 7 4.27 12.53 12.69
C LYS A 7 4.93 12.10 11.39
N PRO A 8 4.55 12.71 10.25
CA PRO A 8 5.24 12.51 8.97
C PRO A 8 6.59 13.26 8.96
N ASP A 9 7.39 13.05 9.98
CA ASP A 9 8.76 13.52 10.11
C ASP A 9 9.71 12.34 9.93
N VAL A 10 10.78 12.54 9.17
CA VAL A 10 11.69 11.46 8.78
C VAL A 10 12.37 10.84 10.00
N ASP A 11 12.81 11.66 10.96
CA ASP A 11 13.54 11.18 12.12
C ASP A 11 12.59 10.43 13.08
N GLU A 12 11.38 10.94 13.29
CA GLU A 12 10.35 10.24 14.09
C GLU A 12 9.98 8.88 13.47
N VAL A 13 9.77 8.82 12.15
CA VAL A 13 9.44 7.57 11.44
C VAL A 13 10.59 6.57 11.51
N VAL A 14 11.83 7.03 11.27
CA VAL A 14 13.01 6.16 11.33
C VAL A 14 13.25 5.63 12.74
N ALA A 15 13.03 6.45 13.77
CA ALA A 15 13.11 6.02 15.16
C ALA A 15 12.09 4.91 15.46
N ALA A 16 10.82 5.11 15.11
CA ALA A 16 9.78 4.09 15.31
C ALA A 16 10.08 2.77 14.58
N ILE A 17 10.55 2.83 13.34
CA ILE A 17 10.94 1.61 12.59
C ILE A 17 12.09 0.88 13.28
N LYS A 18 13.07 1.59 13.86
CA LYS A 18 14.20 0.97 14.56
C LYS A 18 13.80 0.30 15.86
N GLU A 19 12.92 0.94 16.64
CA GLU A 19 12.50 0.45 17.96
C GLU A 19 11.39 -0.62 17.86
N ASP A 20 10.36 -0.37 17.05
CA ASP A 20 9.15 -1.19 16.99
C ASP A 20 9.09 -2.10 15.75
N GLY A 21 9.98 -1.89 14.77
CA GLY A 21 9.98 -2.62 13.49
C GLY A 21 8.98 -2.09 12.46
N PHE A 22 8.20 -1.05 12.80
CA PHE A 22 7.23 -0.41 11.90
C PHE A 22 6.89 1.02 12.37
N ALA A 23 6.26 1.82 11.50
CA ALA A 23 5.69 3.12 11.86
C ALA A 23 4.29 3.28 11.24
N LEU A 24 3.35 3.83 12.00
CA LEU A 24 2.03 4.21 11.50
C LEU A 24 1.99 5.72 11.26
N VAL A 25 1.90 6.13 10.00
CA VAL A 25 1.69 7.55 9.63
C VAL A 25 0.25 7.69 9.13
N GLU A 26 -0.59 8.36 9.92
CA GLU A 26 -1.98 8.59 9.53
C GLU A 26 -2.09 9.56 8.37
N ARG A 27 -3.00 9.26 7.43
CA ARG A 27 -3.34 10.15 6.32
C ARG A 27 -2.11 10.57 5.48
N LEU A 28 -1.12 9.69 5.35
CA LEU A 28 0.04 9.90 4.47
C LEU A 28 -0.42 10.12 3.01
N ILE A 29 -1.46 9.41 2.61
CA ILE A 29 -2.26 9.69 1.43
C ILE A 29 -3.61 10.18 1.96
N ASP A 30 -4.06 11.35 1.50
CA ASP A 30 -5.38 11.87 1.87
C ASP A 30 -6.51 11.00 1.29
N ALA A 31 -7.72 11.18 1.83
CA ALA A 31 -8.85 10.32 1.51
C ALA A 31 -9.28 10.40 0.03
N ASP A 32 -9.19 11.58 -0.57
CA ASP A 32 -9.60 11.80 -1.95
C ASP A 32 -8.60 11.13 -2.90
N ARG A 33 -7.30 11.36 -2.67
CA ARG A 33 -6.25 10.69 -3.46
C ARG A 33 -6.27 9.17 -3.29
N ALA A 34 -6.54 8.67 -2.09
CA ALA A 34 -6.70 7.24 -1.86
C ALA A 34 -7.88 6.65 -2.63
N ALA A 35 -8.99 7.38 -2.75
CA ALA A 35 -10.16 6.96 -3.52
C ALA A 35 -9.86 6.91 -5.03
N GLU A 36 -9.16 7.90 -5.58
CA GLU A 36 -8.71 7.92 -6.98
C GLU A 36 -7.80 6.73 -7.30
N ILE A 37 -6.76 6.51 -6.49
CA ILE A 37 -5.84 5.38 -6.63
C ILE A 37 -6.60 4.06 -6.61
N ARG A 38 -7.53 3.92 -5.66
CA ARG A 38 -8.35 2.71 -5.53
C ARG A 38 -9.17 2.46 -6.79
N GLN A 39 -9.81 3.48 -7.34
CA GLN A 39 -10.61 3.36 -8.56
C GLN A 39 -9.76 2.90 -9.75
N GLU A 40 -8.57 3.47 -9.94
CA GLU A 40 -7.69 3.09 -11.04
C GLU A 40 -7.15 1.65 -10.86
N LEU A 41 -6.75 1.29 -9.63
CA LEU A 41 -6.29 -0.07 -9.32
C LEU A 41 -7.40 -1.11 -9.45
N SER A 42 -8.65 -0.80 -9.15
CA SER A 42 -9.79 -1.70 -9.35
C SER A 42 -9.90 -2.16 -10.80
N ASN A 43 -9.74 -1.26 -11.77
CA ASN A 43 -9.78 -1.60 -13.20
C ASN A 43 -8.64 -2.55 -13.62
N VAL A 44 -7.47 -2.42 -13.00
CA VAL A 44 -6.32 -3.31 -13.24
C VAL A 44 -6.55 -4.66 -12.54
N LEU A 45 -7.11 -4.65 -11.33
CA LEU A 45 -7.37 -5.84 -10.52
C LEU A 45 -8.41 -6.76 -11.15
N GLU A 46 -9.44 -6.21 -11.80
CA GLU A 46 -10.47 -6.98 -12.51
C GLU A 46 -9.89 -7.87 -13.61
N LYS A 47 -8.79 -7.43 -14.24
CA LYS A 47 -8.09 -8.17 -15.31
C LYS A 47 -6.93 -9.01 -14.78
N THR A 48 -6.63 -8.91 -13.49
CA THR A 48 -5.53 -9.63 -12.85
C THR A 48 -6.02 -11.02 -12.45
N LEU A 49 -5.31 -12.07 -12.89
CA LEU A 49 -5.62 -13.45 -12.52
C LEU A 49 -5.27 -13.73 -11.05
N GLU A 50 -5.93 -14.74 -10.47
CA GLU A 50 -5.56 -15.27 -9.15
C GLU A 50 -4.20 -15.98 -9.18
N GLY A 51 -3.61 -16.16 -8.00
CA GLY A 51 -2.30 -16.76 -7.83
C GLY A 51 -2.24 -18.21 -8.32
N ARG A 52 -1.08 -18.59 -8.87
CA ARG A 52 -0.90 -19.86 -9.57
C ARG A 52 -0.33 -20.99 -8.70
N ASN A 53 0.06 -20.66 -7.47
CA ASN A 53 0.77 -21.56 -6.55
C ASN A 53 0.55 -21.10 -5.09
N ASP A 54 1.10 -21.86 -4.15
CA ASP A 54 1.06 -21.61 -2.71
C ASP A 54 1.78 -20.31 -2.29
N PHE A 55 2.82 -19.90 -3.01
CA PHE A 55 3.51 -18.64 -2.78
C PHE A 55 2.67 -17.41 -3.17
N GLU A 56 1.97 -17.49 -4.30
CA GLU A 56 1.10 -16.42 -4.78
C GLU A 56 -0.24 -16.37 -4.01
N GLY A 57 -0.73 -17.54 -3.59
CA GLY A 57 -2.04 -17.75 -2.99
C GLY A 57 -3.13 -17.90 -4.04
N PHE A 58 -3.81 -19.06 -4.07
CA PHE A 58 -4.82 -19.40 -5.09
C PHE A 58 -6.09 -18.54 -5.07
N SER A 59 -6.26 -17.67 -4.07
CA SER A 59 -7.40 -16.74 -3.97
C SER A 59 -6.95 -15.29 -3.84
N THR A 60 -5.67 -15.02 -4.07
CA THR A 60 -5.08 -13.68 -4.02
C THR A 60 -4.83 -13.18 -5.43
N ARG A 61 -5.10 -11.89 -5.67
CA ARG A 61 -4.70 -11.19 -6.89
C ARG A 61 -3.60 -10.18 -6.57
N ARG A 62 -2.52 -10.17 -7.36
CA ARG A 62 -1.32 -9.33 -7.10
C ARG A 62 -0.99 -8.50 -8.34
N ILE A 63 -1.11 -7.19 -8.21
CA ILE A 63 -0.72 -6.25 -9.27
C ILE A 63 0.74 -5.85 -9.05
N TYR A 64 1.62 -6.25 -9.97
CA TYR A 64 3.03 -5.87 -9.98
C TYR A 64 3.30 -4.77 -11.01
N ALA A 65 4.47 -4.13 -10.90
CA ALA A 65 4.93 -3.09 -11.82
C ALA A 65 3.88 -1.97 -12.01
N LEU A 66 3.40 -1.39 -10.90
CA LEU A 66 2.33 -0.38 -10.89
C LEU A 66 2.57 0.75 -11.90
N PHE A 67 3.77 1.33 -11.93
CA PHE A 67 4.12 2.42 -12.86
C PHE A 67 4.03 2.04 -14.35
N ALA A 68 4.05 0.74 -14.69
CA ALA A 68 3.84 0.27 -16.07
C ALA A 68 2.36 0.07 -16.42
N LYS A 69 1.46 0.17 -15.45
CA LYS A 69 0.03 -0.18 -15.58
C LYS A 69 -0.92 0.97 -15.26
N THR A 70 -0.44 1.98 -14.56
CA THR A 70 -1.26 3.08 -14.04
C THR A 70 -0.38 4.32 -13.81
N ARG A 71 -0.98 5.50 -13.92
CA ARG A 71 -0.36 6.79 -13.58
C ARG A 71 -0.86 7.35 -12.23
N ALA A 72 -1.59 6.54 -11.45
CA ALA A 72 -2.17 6.92 -10.17
C ALA A 72 -1.13 7.25 -9.07
N PHE A 73 0.15 6.96 -9.31
CA PHE A 73 1.23 7.10 -8.33
C PHE A 73 2.35 8.05 -8.77
N ASP A 74 2.17 8.75 -9.89
CA ASP A 74 3.10 9.79 -10.32
C ASP A 74 2.88 11.11 -9.58
#